data_AF-A0A7S3B6X5-F1
#
_entry.id   AF-A0A7S3B6X5-F1
#
_cell.length_a   1.000
_cell.length_b   1.000
_cell.length_c   1.000
_cell.angle_alpha   90.00
_cell.angle_beta   90.00
_cell.angle_gamma   90.00
#
_symmetry.space_group_name_H-M   'P 1'
#
loop_
_entity.id
_entity.type
_entity.pdbx_description
1 polymer ?
#
loop_
_entity_poly.entity_id
_entity_poly.type
_entity_poly.pdbx_seq_one_letter_code
_entity_poly.pdbx_strand_id
1 'polypeptide(L)'
;PDAASAAQPESPLATARQDVQDLAFLTGRLGEYELSLRTRQEETAAELEQAMRSCQPPPPLGDGEMDNHEKVQEYMLAMGAFAAAQSLQLVGHSALVAENQGLSRQLSEVAQIKRWMADTVEWLLSEIECFAEGCAAGEATGETAPMLSEEDIEYMALVDQQLHELLCGEGEEEEDGEEVDGA
;
A
#
# COMPACT_ATOMS: atom_id res chain seq x y z
N PRO A 1 -16.05 -38.31 36.91
CA PRO A 1 -15.21 -37.11 37.11
C PRO A 1 -14.52 -36.76 35.80
N ASP A 2 -15.24 -36.08 34.91
CA ASP A 2 -14.65 -35.30 33.84
C ASP A 2 -15.33 -33.95 33.92
N ALA A 3 -14.58 -33.00 34.47
CA ALA A 3 -14.97 -31.61 34.54
C ALA A 3 -14.94 -31.08 33.10
N ALA A 4 -16.11 -30.93 32.50
CA ALA A 4 -16.30 -30.02 31.39
C ALA A 4 -15.81 -28.65 31.86
N SER A 5 -14.58 -28.31 31.46
CA SER A 5 -14.01 -26.99 31.62
C SER A 5 -14.85 -26.07 30.74
N ALA A 6 -15.92 -25.53 31.31
CA ALA A 6 -16.68 -24.46 30.71
C ALA A 6 -15.73 -23.27 30.59
N ALA A 7 -15.29 -22.98 29.37
CA ALA A 7 -14.63 -21.72 29.05
C ALA A 7 -15.52 -20.61 29.61
N GLN A 8 -15.01 -19.87 30.59
CA GLN A 8 -15.72 -18.69 31.05
C GLN A 8 -15.83 -17.73 29.87
N PRO A 9 -16.98 -17.07 29.66
CA PRO A 9 -17.09 -16.04 28.65
C PRO A 9 -16.05 -14.97 28.99
N GLU A 10 -15.09 -14.77 28.09
CA GLU A 10 -14.12 -13.68 28.25
C GLU A 10 -14.90 -12.37 28.34
N SER A 11 -14.55 -11.52 29.31
CA SER A 11 -15.26 -10.25 29.47
C SER A 11 -15.09 -9.43 28.18
N PRO A 12 -16.14 -8.77 27.65
CA PRO A 12 -16.03 -7.94 26.45
C PRO A 12 -14.89 -6.91 26.50
N LEU A 13 -14.59 -6.39 27.69
CA LEU A 13 -13.47 -5.48 27.95
C LEU A 13 -12.08 -6.13 27.71
N ALA A 14 -11.94 -7.42 28.03
CA ALA A 14 -10.70 -8.16 27.80
C ALA A 14 -10.49 -8.40 26.30
N THR A 15 -11.56 -8.75 25.57
CA THR A 15 -11.55 -8.88 24.11
C THR A 15 -11.17 -7.56 23.45
N ALA A 16 -11.85 -6.45 23.78
CA ALA A 16 -11.53 -5.14 23.20
C ALA A 16 -10.09 -4.68 23.47
N ARG A 17 -9.53 -4.99 24.65
CA ARG A 17 -8.11 -4.71 24.97
C ARG A 17 -7.15 -5.57 24.16
N GLN A 18 -7.52 -6.82 23.87
CA GLN A 18 -6.75 -7.71 23.02
C GLN A 18 -6.78 -7.19 21.57
N ASP A 19 -7.95 -6.80 21.08
CA ASP A 19 -8.12 -6.25 19.72
C ASP A 19 -7.25 -5.00 19.51
N VAL A 20 -7.20 -4.09 20.49
CA VAL A 20 -6.31 -2.90 20.44
C VAL A 20 -4.83 -3.30 20.38
N GLN A 21 -4.41 -4.33 21.13
CA GLN A 21 -3.02 -4.81 21.09
C GLN A 21 -2.68 -5.45 19.74
N ASP A 22 -3.60 -6.23 19.18
CA ASP A 22 -3.42 -6.89 17.90
C ASP A 22 -3.37 -5.86 16.75
N LEU A 23 -4.24 -4.84 16.78
CA LEU A 23 -4.19 -3.71 15.84
C LEU A 23 -2.87 -2.92 15.95
N ALA A 24 -2.38 -2.68 17.17
CA ALA A 24 -1.09 -2.02 17.36
C ALA A 24 0.09 -2.84 16.80
N PHE A 25 0.06 -4.17 16.98
CA PHE A 25 1.05 -5.08 16.40
C PHE A 25 1.01 -5.07 14.87
N LEU A 26 -0.18 -5.17 14.27
CA LEU A 26 -0.37 -5.11 12.82
C LEU A 26 0.08 -3.76 12.23
N THR A 27 -0.19 -2.66 12.93
CA THR A 27 0.30 -1.32 12.54
C THR A 27 1.82 -1.26 12.48
N GLY A 28 2.51 -1.94 13.40
CA GLY A 28 3.97 -2.10 13.38
C GLY A 28 4.46 -2.82 12.12
N ARG A 29 3.85 -3.96 11.78
CA ARG A 29 4.20 -4.73 10.56
C ARG A 29 3.94 -3.94 9.27
N LEU A 30 2.85 -3.19 9.21
CA LEU A 30 2.58 -2.26 8.10
C LEU A 30 3.65 -1.18 7.96
N GLY A 31 4.22 -0.71 9.08
CA GLY A 31 5.36 0.21 9.06
C GLY A 31 6.63 -0.39 8.44
N GLU A 32 6.94 -1.66 8.72
CA GLU A 32 8.05 -2.37 8.10
C GLU A 32 7.82 -2.57 6.59
N TYR A 33 6.59 -2.92 6.22
CA TYR A 33 6.22 -3.07 4.81
C TYR A 33 6.33 -1.72 4.06
N GLU A 34 5.82 -0.62 4.63
CA GLU A 34 5.97 0.73 4.07
C GLU A 34 7.45 1.10 3.84
N LEU A 35 8.32 0.79 4.81
CA LEU A 35 9.75 1.05 4.69
C LEU A 35 10.38 0.27 3.53
N SER A 36 9.97 -1.00 3.36
CA SER A 36 10.44 -1.84 2.25
C SER A 36 10.01 -1.29 0.88
N LEU A 37 8.76 -0.85 0.75
CA LEU A 37 8.25 -0.22 -0.47
C LEU A 37 8.96 1.10 -0.79
N ARG A 38 9.21 1.95 0.21
CA ARG A 38 9.96 3.21 0.04
C ARG A 38 11.39 2.94 -0.43
N THR A 39 12.07 1.99 0.20
CA THR A 39 13.45 1.61 -0.20
C THR A 39 13.47 1.17 -1.66
N ARG A 40 12.53 0.31 -2.06
CA ARG A 40 12.43 -0.15 -3.45
C ARG A 40 12.09 1.00 -4.42
N GLN A 41 11.23 1.93 -4.01
CA GLN A 41 10.90 3.11 -4.82
C GLN A 41 12.12 4.01 -5.03
N GLU A 42 12.94 4.21 -3.98
CA GLU A 42 14.19 4.97 -4.06
C GLU A 42 15.22 4.30 -4.99
N GLU A 43 15.34 2.96 -4.92
CA GLU A 43 16.19 2.18 -5.83
C GLU A 43 15.73 2.31 -7.29
N THR A 44 14.44 2.09 -7.57
CA THR A 44 13.88 2.23 -8.92
C THR A 44 14.04 3.67 -9.45
N ALA A 45 13.88 4.68 -8.59
CA ALA A 45 14.08 6.08 -8.97
C ALA A 45 15.56 6.38 -9.30
N ALA A 46 16.50 5.84 -8.53
CA ALA A 46 17.93 5.98 -8.80
C ALA A 46 18.35 5.30 -10.11
N GLU A 47 17.81 4.12 -10.40
CA GLU A 47 18.02 3.43 -11.67
C GLU A 47 17.50 4.25 -12.86
N LEU A 48 16.31 4.83 -12.73
CA LEU A 48 15.72 5.71 -13.75
C LEU A 48 16.58 6.95 -13.99
N GLU A 49 17.09 7.57 -12.93
CA GLU A 49 17.94 8.76 -13.04
C GLU A 49 19.28 8.43 -13.71
N GLN A 50 19.90 7.30 -13.36
CA GLN A 50 21.13 6.83 -13.98
C GLN A 50 20.94 6.56 -15.47
N ALA A 51 19.84 5.89 -15.82
CA ALA A 51 19.44 5.62 -17.19
C ALA A 51 19.33 6.91 -18.02
N MET A 52 18.63 7.92 -17.50
CA MET A 52 18.41 9.19 -18.18
C MET A 52 19.70 9.99 -18.44
N ARG A 53 20.72 9.87 -17.57
CA ARG A 53 21.99 10.60 -17.71
C ARG A 53 22.86 10.12 -18.88
N SER A 54 22.60 8.93 -19.42
CA SER A 54 23.47 8.30 -20.43
C SER A 54 23.29 8.85 -21.85
N CYS A 55 22.28 9.69 -22.11
CA CYS A 55 21.96 10.17 -23.45
C CYS A 55 22.29 11.66 -23.63
N GLN A 56 23.37 11.95 -24.36
CA GLN A 56 23.65 13.28 -24.89
C GLN A 56 23.31 13.32 -26.38
N PRO A 57 22.58 14.35 -26.84
CA PRO A 57 22.35 14.55 -28.27
C PRO A 57 23.69 14.81 -28.99
N PRO A 58 23.78 14.50 -30.29
CA PRO A 58 24.95 14.88 -31.07
C PRO A 58 25.13 16.41 -31.01
N PRO A 59 26.38 16.90 -30.99
CA PRO A 59 26.66 18.33 -30.88
C PRO A 59 26.06 19.08 -32.08
N PRO A 60 25.48 20.28 -31.87
CA PRO A 60 24.94 21.07 -32.96
C PRO A 60 26.06 21.46 -33.94
N LEU A 61 25.72 21.49 -35.23
CA LEU A 61 26.64 21.99 -36.27
C LEU A 61 26.96 23.47 -36.03
N GLY A 62 28.22 23.85 -36.25
CA GLY A 62 28.62 25.26 -36.24
C GLY A 62 28.15 26.00 -37.50
N ASP A 63 28.04 27.34 -37.43
CA ASP A 63 27.55 28.18 -38.53
C ASP A 63 28.31 27.98 -39.85
N GLY A 64 29.62 27.73 -39.80
CA GLY A 64 30.44 27.46 -40.99
C GLY A 64 30.39 26.02 -41.50
N GLU A 65 29.73 25.11 -40.77
CA GLU A 65 29.59 23.69 -41.14
C GLU A 65 28.27 23.42 -41.87
N MET A 66 27.28 24.30 -41.71
CA MET A 66 25.99 24.21 -42.41
C MET A 66 26.11 24.39 -43.93
N ASP A 67 27.15 25.09 -44.40
CA ASP A 67 27.42 25.24 -45.84
C ASP A 67 28.03 23.96 -46.46
N ASN A 68 28.46 23.00 -45.64
CA ASN A 68 29.00 21.72 -46.10
C ASN A 68 27.91 20.64 -46.09
N HIS A 69 27.42 20.29 -47.28
CA HIS A 69 26.36 19.29 -47.48
C HIS A 69 26.71 17.91 -46.89
N GLU A 70 27.97 17.48 -46.91
CA GLU A 70 28.40 16.20 -46.33
C GLU A 70 28.28 16.23 -44.80
N LYS A 71 28.71 17.32 -44.15
CA LYS A 71 28.58 17.49 -42.70
C LYS A 71 27.14 17.56 -42.24
N VAL A 72 26.28 18.24 -43.01
CA VAL A 72 24.84 18.29 -42.74
C VAL A 72 24.23 16.88 -42.82
N GLN A 73 24.61 16.10 -43.83
CA GLN A 73 24.14 14.72 -43.99
C GLN A 73 24.62 13.81 -42.85
N GLU A 74 25.88 13.90 -42.45
CA GLU A 74 26.44 13.15 -41.31
C GLU A 74 25.71 13.50 -40.00
N TYR A 75 25.48 14.79 -39.74
CA TYR A 75 24.73 15.24 -38.57
C TYR A 75 23.29 14.72 -38.57
N MET A 76 22.60 14.76 -39.71
CA MET A 76 21.24 14.21 -39.83
C MET A 76 21.20 12.70 -39.55
N LEU A 77 22.18 11.94 -40.04
CA LEU A 77 22.30 10.51 -39.76
C LEU A 77 22.58 10.25 -38.28
N ALA A 78 23.47 11.03 -37.66
CA ALA A 78 23.77 10.95 -36.24
C ALA A 78 22.53 11.30 -35.38
N MET A 79 21.77 12.32 -35.76
CA MET A 79 20.49 12.67 -35.13
C MET A 79 19.45 11.55 -35.27
N GLY A 80 19.34 10.91 -36.44
CA GLY A 80 18.45 9.78 -36.66
C GLY A 80 18.82 8.57 -35.79
N ALA A 81 20.11 8.24 -35.71
CA ALA A 81 20.62 7.17 -34.85
C ALA A 81 20.38 7.48 -33.37
N PHE A 82 20.60 8.72 -32.94
CA PHE A 82 20.31 9.18 -31.58
C PHE A 82 18.83 9.07 -31.24
N ALA A 83 17.93 9.54 -32.13
CA ALA A 83 16.48 9.45 -31.91
C ALA A 83 16.01 7.98 -31.82
N ALA A 84 16.55 7.08 -32.64
CA ALA A 84 16.25 5.65 -32.57
C ALA A 84 16.74 5.03 -31.25
N ALA A 85 17.96 5.36 -30.81
CA ALA A 85 18.52 4.90 -29.55
C ALA A 85 17.70 5.41 -28.35
N GLN A 86 17.29 6.68 -28.37
CA GLN A 86 16.45 7.28 -27.33
C GLN A 86 15.08 6.59 -27.26
N SER A 87 14.45 6.32 -28.40
CA SER A 87 13.17 5.59 -28.46
C SER A 87 13.28 4.19 -27.85
N LEU A 88 14.36 3.45 -28.19
CA LEU A 88 14.60 2.11 -27.67
C LEU A 88 14.90 2.12 -26.16
N GLN A 89 15.60 3.14 -25.67
CA GLN A 89 15.79 3.36 -24.24
C GLN A 89 14.49 3.70 -23.51
N LEU A 90 13.64 4.57 -24.07
CA LEU A 90 12.33 4.88 -23.49
C LEU A 90 11.48 3.61 -23.33
N VAL A 91 11.50 2.72 -24.33
CA VAL A 91 10.87 1.39 -24.23
C VAL A 91 11.52 0.55 -23.11
N GLY A 92 12.85 0.53 -23.03
CA GLY A 92 13.57 -0.17 -21.96
C GLY A 92 13.26 0.33 -20.54
N HIS A 93 12.94 1.62 -20.38
CA HIS A 93 12.59 2.21 -19.08
C HIS A 93 11.10 2.16 -18.76
N SER A 94 10.24 1.79 -19.71
CA SER A 94 8.79 1.72 -19.49
C SER A 94 8.40 0.80 -18.33
N ALA A 95 9.09 -0.33 -18.18
CA ALA A 95 8.88 -1.27 -17.08
C ALA A 95 9.23 -0.66 -15.71
N LEU A 96 10.36 0.06 -15.61
CA LEU A 96 10.78 0.73 -14.37
C LEU A 96 9.84 1.88 -14.00
N VAL A 97 9.34 2.63 -14.99
CA VAL A 97 8.33 3.68 -14.76
C VAL A 97 7.03 3.06 -14.25
N ALA A 98 6.58 1.96 -14.86
CA ALA A 98 5.39 1.24 -14.42
C ALA A 98 5.55 0.69 -13.00
N GLU A 99 6.71 0.11 -12.68
CA GLU A 99 7.04 -0.36 -11.32
C GLU A 99 7.01 0.79 -10.32
N ASN A 100 7.65 1.93 -10.61
CA ASN A 100 7.66 3.08 -9.71
C ASN A 100 6.24 3.66 -9.48
N GLN A 101 5.40 3.66 -10.51
CA GLN A 101 3.98 4.03 -10.39
C GLN A 101 3.19 3.03 -9.55
N GLY A 102 3.47 1.73 -9.70
CA GLY A 102 2.89 0.65 -8.89
C GLY A 102 3.26 0.80 -7.41
N LEU A 103 4.55 0.99 -7.11
CA LEU A 103 5.04 1.23 -5.75
C LEU A 103 4.42 2.49 -5.13
N SER A 104 4.25 3.55 -5.92
CA SER A 104 3.57 4.78 -5.46
C SER A 104 2.12 4.53 -5.07
N ARG A 105 1.41 3.67 -5.82
CA ARG A 105 0.03 3.27 -5.51
C ARG A 105 -0.03 2.45 -4.23
N GLN A 106 0.82 1.42 -4.11
CA GLN A 106 0.90 0.58 -2.91
C GLN A 106 1.23 1.40 -1.66
N LEU A 107 2.14 2.37 -1.75
CA LEU A 107 2.43 3.28 -0.63
C LEU A 107 1.22 4.13 -0.23
N SER A 108 0.42 4.59 -1.21
CA SER A 108 -0.81 5.30 -0.93
C SER A 108 -1.85 4.41 -0.23
N GLU A 109 -1.99 3.16 -0.64
CA GLU A 109 -2.89 2.17 -0.02
C GLU A 109 -2.47 1.88 1.42
N VAL A 110 -1.18 1.61 1.66
CA VAL A 110 -0.63 1.40 3.01
C VAL A 110 -0.86 2.63 3.89
N ALA A 111 -0.66 3.84 3.37
CA ALA A 111 -0.93 5.07 4.12
C ALA A 111 -2.41 5.23 4.51
N GLN A 112 -3.34 4.84 3.63
CA GLN A 112 -4.78 4.86 3.92
C GLN A 112 -5.13 3.82 4.99
N ILE A 113 -4.64 2.59 4.87
CA ILE A 113 -4.87 1.53 5.86
C ILE A 113 -4.32 1.94 7.23
N LYS A 114 -3.10 2.49 7.29
CA LYS A 114 -2.51 2.96 8.55
C LYS A 114 -3.36 4.05 9.22
N ARG A 115 -3.91 4.97 8.43
CA ARG A 115 -4.79 6.01 8.96
C ARG A 115 -6.05 5.41 9.52
N TRP A 116 -6.70 4.53 8.76
CA TRP A 116 -7.90 3.83 9.21
C TRP A 116 -7.65 3.05 10.50
N MET A 117 -6.56 2.28 10.60
CA MET A 117 -6.21 1.54 11.82
C MET A 117 -5.97 2.46 13.01
N ALA A 118 -5.32 3.61 12.81
CA ALA A 118 -5.09 4.58 13.87
C ALA A 118 -6.43 5.17 14.37
N ASP A 119 -7.32 5.53 13.44
CA ASP A 119 -8.66 6.05 13.76
C ASP A 119 -9.49 4.99 14.51
N THR A 120 -9.43 3.71 14.10
CA THR A 120 -10.11 2.59 14.78
C THR A 120 -9.57 2.35 16.19
N VAL A 121 -8.24 2.38 16.36
CA VAL A 121 -7.62 2.24 17.70
C VAL A 121 -8.02 3.38 18.62
N GLU A 122 -8.02 4.62 18.13
CA GLU A 122 -8.45 5.79 18.90
C GLU A 122 -9.93 5.65 19.33
N TRP A 123 -10.79 5.24 18.40
CA TRP A 123 -12.21 5.00 18.70
C TRP A 123 -12.40 3.88 19.74
N LEU A 124 -11.75 2.73 19.58
CA LEU A 124 -11.82 1.62 20.53
C LEU A 124 -11.33 2.01 21.93
N LEU A 125 -10.24 2.78 22.01
CA LEU A 125 -9.73 3.29 23.28
C LEU A 125 -10.72 4.23 23.95
N SER A 126 -11.35 5.14 23.19
CA SER A 126 -12.40 6.02 23.70
C SER A 126 -13.60 5.24 24.24
N GLU A 127 -14.05 4.20 23.53
CA GLU A 127 -15.16 3.34 23.99
C GLU A 127 -14.80 2.56 25.26
N ILE A 128 -13.57 2.04 25.35
CA ILE A 128 -13.06 1.36 26.54
C ILE A 128 -13.03 2.31 27.75
N GLU A 129 -12.59 3.57 27.56
CA GLU A 129 -12.57 4.59 28.60
C GLU A 129 -13.99 4.98 29.06
N CYS A 130 -14.90 5.24 28.12
CA CYS A 130 -16.31 5.49 28.39
C CYS A 130 -16.96 4.35 29.18
N PHE A 131 -16.72 3.10 28.78
CA PHE A 131 -17.25 1.93 29.48
C PHE A 131 -16.67 1.81 30.90
N ALA A 132 -15.37 2.06 31.07
CA ALA A 132 -14.72 2.02 32.39
C ALA A 132 -15.28 3.10 33.34
N GLU A 133 -15.49 4.32 32.85
CA GLU A 133 -16.12 5.41 33.61
C GLU A 133 -17.58 5.11 33.95
N GLY A 134 -18.34 4.59 32.98
CA GLY A 134 -19.73 4.17 33.17
C GLY A 134 -19.89 3.04 34.19
N CYS A 135 -19.01 2.04 34.17
CA CYS A 135 -18.97 0.98 35.19
C CYS A 135 -18.63 1.53 36.59
N ALA A 136 -17.66 2.44 36.70
CA ALA A 136 -17.31 3.07 37.97
C ALA A 136 -18.48 3.90 38.54
N ALA A 137 -19.28 4.54 37.69
CA ALA A 137 -20.48 5.26 38.10
C ALA A 137 -21.64 4.31 38.47
N GLY A 138 -21.84 3.24 37.71
CA GLY A 138 -22.89 2.23 37.95
C GLY A 138 -22.68 1.42 39.24
N GLU A 139 -21.44 1.12 39.63
CA GLU A 139 -21.14 0.52 40.95
C GLU A 139 -21.52 1.46 42.12
N ALA A 140 -21.48 2.78 41.91
CA ALA A 140 -21.87 3.75 42.92
C ALA A 140 -23.39 3.97 43.01
N THR A 141 -24.14 3.73 41.93
CA THR A 141 -25.60 3.99 41.87
C THR A 141 -26.48 2.74 41.86
N GLY A 142 -25.92 1.57 41.54
CA GLY A 142 -26.67 0.31 41.39
C GLY A 142 -27.40 0.18 40.05
N GLU A 143 -27.14 1.06 39.08
CA GLU A 143 -27.69 0.95 37.72
C GLU A 143 -26.83 0.03 36.83
N THR A 144 -27.49 -0.77 36.01
CA THR A 144 -26.87 -1.73 35.09
C THR A 144 -26.00 -1.02 34.06
N ALA A 145 -24.81 -1.58 33.80
CA ALA A 145 -23.83 -1.05 32.84
C ALA A 145 -24.48 -0.73 31.47
N PRO A 146 -24.02 0.33 30.78
CA PRO A 146 -24.50 0.65 29.44
C PRO A 146 -24.18 -0.51 28.50
N MET A 147 -25.22 -1.06 27.88
CA MET A 147 -25.07 -2.01 26.78
C MET A 147 -24.65 -1.22 25.53
N LEU A 148 -23.73 -1.77 24.74
CA LEU A 148 -23.40 -1.24 23.41
C LEU A 148 -24.68 -1.08 22.61
N SER A 149 -24.79 0.01 21.84
CA SER A 149 -25.94 0.21 20.97
C SER A 149 -25.90 -0.81 19.82
N GLU A 150 -27.06 -1.04 19.20
CA GLU A 150 -27.16 -1.92 18.03
C GLU A 150 -26.30 -1.40 16.86
N GLU A 151 -26.15 -0.07 16.75
CA GLU A 151 -25.26 0.59 15.78
C GLU A 151 -23.78 0.28 16.05
N ASP A 152 -23.33 0.22 17.31
CA ASP A 152 -21.93 -0.08 17.64
C ASP A 152 -21.58 -1.54 17.30
N ILE A 153 -22.53 -2.45 17.46
CA ILE A 153 -22.37 -3.87 17.11
C ILE A 153 -22.28 -4.04 15.59
N GLU A 154 -23.13 -3.37 14.83
CA GLU A 154 -23.08 -3.39 13.36
C GLU A 154 -21.77 -2.78 12.83
N TYR A 155 -21.29 -1.70 13.46
CA TYR A 155 -20.01 -1.09 13.10
C TYR A 155 -18.83 -2.05 13.33
N MET A 156 -18.79 -2.73 14.49
CA MET A 156 -17.74 -3.72 14.78
C MET A 156 -17.75 -4.90 13.80
N ALA A 157 -18.93 -5.38 13.40
CA ALA A 157 -19.04 -6.45 12.41
C ALA A 157 -18.55 -6.01 11.01
N LEU A 158 -18.82 -4.76 10.63
CA LEU A 158 -18.32 -4.19 9.37
C LEU A 158 -16.79 -4.03 9.40
N VAL A 159 -16.23 -3.59 10.53
CA VAL A 159 -14.78 -3.48 10.72
C VAL A 159 -14.12 -4.84 10.60
N ASP A 160 -14.65 -5.88 11.26
CA ASP A 160 -14.14 -7.25 11.18
C ASP A 160 -14.19 -7.82 9.75
N GLN A 161 -15.28 -7.58 9.02
CA GLN A 161 -15.41 -7.97 7.61
C GLN A 161 -14.36 -7.28 6.73
N GLN A 162 -14.18 -5.96 6.87
CA GLN A 162 -13.19 -5.23 6.08
C GLN A 162 -11.75 -5.65 6.41
N LEU A 163 -11.47 -5.95 7.68
CA LEU A 163 -10.19 -6.49 8.13
C LEU A 163 -9.94 -7.87 7.52
N HIS A 164 -10.96 -8.72 7.46
CA HIS A 164 -10.88 -10.04 6.85
C HIS A 164 -10.65 -9.94 5.33
N GLU A 165 -11.36 -9.07 4.62
CA GLU A 165 -11.15 -8.83 3.19
C GLU A 165 -9.75 -8.28 2.90
N LEU A 166 -9.21 -7.39 3.75
CA LEU A 166 -7.84 -6.88 3.59
C LEU A 166 -6.75 -7.90 3.90
N LEU A 167 -6.97 -8.78 4.89
CA LEU A 167 -5.98 -9.77 5.31
C LEU A 167 -6.04 -11.09 4.53
N CYS A 168 -7.21 -11.45 4.01
CA CYS A 168 -7.46 -12.72 3.32
C CYS A 168 -7.84 -12.53 1.84
N GLY A 169 -8.18 -11.32 1.41
CA GLY A 169 -8.49 -10.98 0.03
C GLY A 169 -7.24 -10.72 -0.81
N GLU A 170 -6.35 -11.70 -0.90
CA GLU A 170 -5.41 -11.82 -2.01
C GLU A 170 -5.63 -13.18 -2.67
N GLY A 171 -6.07 -13.18 -3.95
CA GLY A 171 -5.66 -14.22 -4.88
C GLY A 171 -6.70 -15.19 -5.44
N GLU A 172 -7.92 -14.76 -5.76
CA GLU A 172 -8.64 -15.38 -6.88
C GLU A 172 -8.50 -14.50 -8.12
N GLU A 173 -7.26 -14.36 -8.62
CA GLU A 173 -7.08 -14.12 -10.05
C GLU A 173 -7.51 -15.42 -10.73
N GLU A 174 -8.76 -15.48 -11.22
CA GLU A 174 -9.21 -16.50 -12.15
C GLU A 174 -8.22 -16.51 -13.33
N GLU A 175 -7.29 -17.46 -13.30
CA GLU A 175 -6.47 -17.83 -14.44
C GLU A 175 -7.44 -18.40 -15.49
N ASP A 176 -8.00 -17.53 -16.32
CA ASP A 176 -8.72 -17.89 -17.54
C ASP A 176 -7.71 -18.62 -18.45
N GLY A 177 -7.60 -19.93 -18.24
CA GLY A 177 -6.86 -20.84 -19.09
C GLY A 177 -7.48 -20.88 -20.47
N GLU A 178 -7.02 -20.00 -21.36
CA GLU A 178 -7.35 -20.01 -22.78
C GLU A 178 -6.77 -21.30 -23.42
N GLU A 179 -7.64 -22.30 -23.58
CA GLU A 179 -7.35 -23.58 -24.22
C GLU A 179 -7.13 -23.33 -25.73
N VAL A 180 -5.86 -23.26 -26.15
CA VAL A 180 -5.50 -23.12 -27.58
C VAL A 180 -5.67 -24.48 -28.27
N ASP A 181 -6.80 -24.65 -28.95
CA ASP A 181 -7.04 -25.77 -29.87
C ASP A 181 -6.06 -25.70 -31.06
N GLY A 182 -5.15 -26.68 -31.12
CA GLY A 182 -4.22 -26.88 -32.23
C GLY A 182 -4.86 -27.67 -33.38
N ALA A 183 -4.89 -27.05 -34.57
CA ALA A 183 -5.24 -27.65 -35.86
C ALA A 183 -4.04 -28.32 -36.56
#